data_AF-A0A7J2TGG4-F1
#
_entry.id   AF-A0A7J2TGG4-F1
#
_cell.length_a   1.000
_cell.length_b   1.000
_cell.length_c   1.000
_cell.angle_alpha   90.00
_cell.angle_beta   90.00
_cell.angle_gamma   90.00
#
_symmetry.space_group_name_H-M   'P 1'
#
loop_
_entity.id
_entity.type
_entity.pdbx_description
1 polymer ?
#
loop_
_entity_poly.entity_id
_entity_poly.type
_entity_poly.pdbx_seq_one_letter_code
_entity_poly.pdbx_strand_id
1 'polypeptide(L)'
;MEDGKLSLDLLMGLSIFLLTFIFIANFLPGVFADVRNEIGLMHEAYRMGVILAEMEGFWRDQSGNGTNWHEKSDRWWDNNFYFFPGLSKGKADHLSYDKIRAFNNLTKQDYDLVRELLGLKTFDREYNFNVSLESLDSTPYSPLLVKDRNGSVVLQTGKPIPSTAYVARYERFVWIDPYYDLVGTFYIGTVGTRDIPKGCINFNEEEFQCTLTYPIKLFRVNVFGKEGRAEAWWLGICFNYENESIPSCNAEKDEIQVDFGSKISDNPIFSDDLVAGKSYDLTGIINNMLKAKGFKIGDKANMRIGIKNTNATLDLSDSVALIAGKAAAKIVIHVW
;
A
#
# COMPACT_ATOMS: atom_id res chain seq x y z
N MET A 1 15.35 -27.69 -74.16
CA MET A 1 15.75 -28.15 -72.81
C MET A 1 15.68 -27.02 -71.77
N GLU A 2 15.53 -25.76 -72.19
CA GLU A 2 15.35 -24.61 -71.30
C GLU A 2 13.88 -24.37 -70.91
N ASP A 3 12.91 -24.65 -71.79
CA ASP A 3 11.48 -24.43 -71.50
C ASP A 3 10.93 -25.32 -70.36
N GLY A 4 11.47 -26.52 -70.19
CA GLY A 4 11.11 -27.40 -69.07
C GLY A 4 11.65 -26.93 -67.72
N LYS A 5 12.74 -26.14 -67.70
CA LYS A 5 13.30 -25.57 -66.47
C LYS A 5 12.48 -24.38 -65.98
N LEU A 6 12.00 -23.53 -66.90
CA LEU A 6 11.13 -22.40 -66.57
C LEU A 6 9.80 -22.87 -65.93
N SER A 7 9.21 -23.94 -66.46
CA SER A 7 7.98 -24.52 -65.89
C SER A 7 8.23 -25.20 -64.54
N LEU A 8 9.42 -25.75 -64.31
CA LEU A 8 9.77 -26.43 -63.06
C LEU A 8 10.06 -25.42 -61.94
N ASP A 9 10.77 -24.33 -62.25
CA ASP A 9 11.05 -23.26 -61.29
C ASP A 9 9.76 -22.52 -60.88
N LEU A 10 8.83 -22.31 -61.82
CA LEU A 10 7.50 -21.76 -61.51
C LEU A 10 6.68 -22.69 -60.62
N LEU A 11 6.68 -24.00 -60.91
CA LEU A 11 5.96 -24.99 -60.11
C LEU A 11 6.55 -25.09 -58.70
N MET A 12 7.88 -25.08 -58.58
CA MET A 12 8.57 -25.13 -57.30
C MET A 12 8.33 -23.85 -56.49
N GLY A 13 8.40 -22.67 -57.12
CA GLY A 13 8.08 -21.39 -56.51
C GLY A 13 6.62 -21.29 -56.03
N LEU A 14 5.66 -21.74 -56.85
CA LEU A 14 4.25 -21.80 -56.46
C LEU A 14 4.02 -22.79 -55.31
N SER A 15 4.69 -23.93 -55.32
CA SER A 15 4.58 -24.94 -54.26
C SER A 15 5.13 -24.44 -52.93
N ILE A 16 6.29 -23.77 -52.94
CA ILE A 16 6.87 -23.13 -51.76
C ILE A 16 5.92 -22.03 -51.26
N PHE A 17 5.43 -21.18 -52.15
CA PHE A 17 4.49 -20.12 -51.79
C PHE A 17 3.20 -20.68 -51.16
N LEU A 18 2.58 -21.69 -51.78
CA LEU A 18 1.37 -22.33 -51.24
C LEU A 18 1.63 -22.98 -49.89
N LEU A 19 2.76 -23.65 -49.71
CA LEU A 19 3.11 -24.30 -48.45
C LEU A 19 3.37 -23.27 -47.35
N THR A 20 4.09 -22.19 -47.65
CA THR A 20 4.27 -21.06 -46.72
C THR A 20 2.96 -20.35 -46.43
N PHE A 21 2.08 -20.16 -47.42
CA PHE A 21 0.79 -19.53 -47.24
C PHE A 21 -0.14 -20.37 -46.35
N ILE A 22 -0.21 -21.69 -46.57
CA ILE A 22 -0.96 -22.61 -45.73
C ILE A 22 -0.38 -22.62 -44.31
N PHE A 23 0.93 -22.58 -44.15
CA PHE A 23 1.57 -22.50 -42.84
C PHE A 23 1.18 -21.20 -42.11
N ILE A 24 1.31 -20.04 -42.75
CA ILE A 24 0.93 -18.75 -42.15
C ILE A 24 -0.58 -18.71 -41.85
N ALA A 25 -1.43 -19.18 -42.76
CA ALA A 25 -2.88 -19.20 -42.58
C ALA A 25 -3.32 -20.07 -41.40
N ASN A 26 -2.57 -21.13 -41.07
CA ASN A 26 -2.82 -21.96 -39.90
C ASN A 26 -2.21 -21.40 -38.61
N PHE A 27 -1.10 -20.65 -38.69
CA PHE A 27 -0.46 -20.03 -37.53
C PHE A 27 -1.16 -18.74 -37.07
N LEU A 28 -1.70 -17.96 -38.01
CA LEU A 28 -2.31 -16.66 -37.73
C LEU A 28 -3.45 -16.75 -36.70
N PRO A 29 -4.41 -17.70 -36.79
CA PRO A 29 -5.46 -17.84 -35.78
C PRO A 29 -4.92 -18.21 -34.41
N GLY A 30 -3.86 -19.03 -34.34
CA GLY A 30 -3.23 -19.44 -33.08
C GLY A 30 -2.64 -18.26 -32.32
N VAL A 31 -1.90 -17.38 -33.01
CA VAL A 31 -1.31 -16.17 -32.40
C VAL A 31 -2.39 -15.23 -31.87
N PHE A 32 -3.52 -15.08 -32.57
CA PHE A 32 -4.61 -14.22 -32.12
C PHE A 32 -5.51 -14.85 -31.04
N ALA A 33 -5.49 -16.17 -30.87
CA ALA A 33 -6.26 -16.84 -29.82
C ALA A 33 -5.74 -16.46 -28.42
N ASP A 34 -4.42 -16.43 -28.22
CA ASP A 34 -3.81 -16.03 -26.95
C ASP A 34 -4.09 -14.56 -26.63
N VAL A 35 -3.97 -13.67 -27.62
CA VAL A 35 -4.24 -12.23 -27.47
C VAL A 35 -5.69 -11.96 -27.05
N ARG A 36 -6.67 -12.74 -27.54
CA ARG A 36 -8.09 -12.57 -27.17
C ARG A 36 -8.35 -12.93 -25.71
N ASN A 37 -7.70 -13.95 -25.17
CA ASN A 37 -7.85 -14.32 -23.76
C ASN A 37 -7.22 -13.27 -22.84
N GLU A 38 -6.05 -12.74 -23.21
CA GLU A 38 -5.38 -11.68 -22.45
C GLU A 38 -6.21 -10.38 -22.41
N ILE A 39 -6.79 -9.98 -23.54
CA ILE A 39 -7.68 -8.80 -23.61
C ILE A 39 -8.92 -8.99 -22.71
N GLY A 40 -9.50 -10.19 -22.69
CA GLY A 40 -10.65 -10.51 -21.84
C GLY A 40 -10.32 -10.37 -20.35
N LEU A 41 -9.21 -10.97 -19.91
CA LEU A 41 -8.79 -10.90 -18.50
C LEU A 41 -8.46 -9.46 -18.07
N MET A 42 -7.81 -8.68 -18.93
CA MET A 42 -7.47 -7.29 -18.63
C MET A 42 -8.73 -6.41 -18.50
N HIS A 43 -9.75 -6.65 -19.32
CA HIS A 43 -11.03 -5.97 -19.20
C HIS A 43 -11.71 -6.25 -17.84
N GLU A 44 -11.70 -7.50 -17.39
CA GLU A 44 -12.28 -7.88 -16.09
C GLU A 44 -11.50 -7.25 -14.92
N ALA A 45 -10.17 -7.26 -14.97
CA ALA A 45 -9.31 -6.63 -13.97
C ALA A 45 -9.53 -5.10 -13.89
N TYR A 46 -9.66 -4.43 -15.05
CA TYR A 46 -10.00 -3.01 -15.13
C TYR A 46 -11.39 -2.74 -14.54
N ARG A 47 -12.41 -3.53 -14.92
CA ARG A 47 -13.78 -3.37 -14.42
C ARG A 47 -13.82 -3.51 -12.90
N MET A 48 -13.16 -4.52 -12.34
CA MET A 48 -13.02 -4.66 -10.89
C MET A 48 -12.34 -3.43 -10.27
N GLY A 49 -11.29 -2.90 -10.89
CA GLY A 49 -10.61 -1.69 -10.43
C GLY A 49 -11.50 -0.46 -10.40
N VAL A 50 -12.43 -0.33 -11.36
CA VAL A 50 -13.45 0.74 -11.36
C VAL A 50 -14.47 0.50 -10.25
N ILE A 51 -15.01 -0.72 -10.14
CA ILE A 51 -15.99 -1.08 -9.11
C ILE A 51 -15.45 -0.78 -7.71
N LEU A 52 -14.24 -1.25 -7.41
CA LEU A 52 -13.66 -1.11 -6.08
C LEU A 52 -13.25 0.34 -5.80
N ALA A 53 -12.65 1.05 -6.75
CA ALA A 53 -12.04 2.35 -6.47
C ALA A 53 -12.93 3.57 -6.76
N GLU A 54 -14.00 3.42 -7.55
CA GLU A 54 -14.85 4.55 -7.95
C GLU A 54 -16.27 4.45 -7.43
N MET A 55 -16.76 3.23 -7.17
CA MET A 55 -18.11 3.05 -6.66
C MET A 55 -18.11 3.04 -5.14
N GLU A 56 -19.10 3.69 -4.53
CA GLU A 56 -19.26 3.70 -3.06
C GLU A 56 -19.67 2.34 -2.50
N GLY A 57 -20.30 1.52 -3.34
CA GLY A 57 -21.00 0.34 -2.88
C GLY A 57 -22.26 0.68 -2.09
N PHE A 58 -23.17 -0.27 -2.04
CA PHE A 58 -24.41 -0.12 -1.30
C PHE A 58 -24.88 -1.48 -0.83
N TRP A 59 -25.64 -1.46 0.25
CA TRP A 59 -26.56 -2.54 0.54
C TRP A 59 -27.97 -1.99 0.37
N ARG A 60 -28.95 -2.85 0.17
CA ARG A 60 -30.36 -2.46 0.06
C ARG A 60 -31.24 -3.59 0.57
N ASP A 61 -32.15 -3.30 1.49
CA ASP A 61 -33.19 -4.27 1.89
C ASP A 61 -34.31 -4.38 0.84
N GLN A 62 -35.23 -5.32 1.06
CA GLN A 62 -36.46 -5.47 0.28
C GLN A 62 -37.35 -4.22 0.27
N SER A 63 -37.29 -3.37 1.30
CA SER A 63 -38.08 -2.13 1.38
C SER A 63 -37.49 -1.01 0.52
N GLY A 64 -36.28 -1.21 -0.01
CA GLY A 64 -35.58 -0.26 -0.86
C GLY A 64 -34.70 0.73 -0.11
N ASN A 65 -34.55 0.58 1.20
CA ASN A 65 -33.64 1.39 1.99
C ASN A 65 -32.27 0.74 2.04
N GLY A 66 -31.23 1.56 1.94
CA GLY A 66 -29.88 1.12 2.24
C GLY A 66 -28.80 2.05 1.70
N THR A 67 -27.76 2.21 2.51
CA THR A 67 -26.56 3.03 2.28
C THR A 67 -25.43 2.43 3.11
N ASN A 68 -24.17 2.61 2.71
CA ASN A 68 -22.99 2.17 3.49
C ASN A 68 -22.94 0.65 3.78
N TRP A 69 -22.74 -0.17 2.74
CA TRP A 69 -22.72 -1.65 2.85
C TRP A 69 -21.81 -2.21 3.96
N HIS A 70 -20.68 -1.56 4.23
CA HIS A 70 -19.71 -2.01 5.24
C HIS A 70 -20.25 -1.98 6.68
N GLU A 71 -21.25 -1.14 6.99
CA GLU A 71 -21.91 -1.11 8.31
C GLU A 71 -22.85 -2.31 8.53
N LYS A 72 -23.22 -2.99 7.44
CA LYS A 72 -24.07 -4.19 7.42
C LYS A 72 -23.35 -5.38 6.81
N SER A 73 -22.02 -5.37 6.78
CA SER A 73 -21.21 -6.47 6.28
C SER A 73 -21.23 -7.69 7.21
N ASP A 74 -22.06 -7.72 8.25
CA ASP A 74 -22.40 -8.87 9.07
C ASP A 74 -23.67 -9.59 8.56
N ARG A 75 -24.44 -8.95 7.67
CA ARG A 75 -25.73 -9.43 7.16
C ARG A 75 -25.72 -9.75 5.66
N TRP A 76 -24.54 -9.88 5.06
CA TRP A 76 -24.38 -10.22 3.64
C TRP A 76 -25.03 -11.55 3.26
N TRP A 77 -25.20 -12.47 4.22
CA TRP A 77 -25.82 -13.79 4.03
C TRP A 77 -27.35 -13.75 4.03
N ASP A 78 -27.96 -12.60 4.29
CA ASP A 78 -29.41 -12.44 4.25
C ASP A 78 -29.87 -12.24 2.80
N ASN A 79 -30.61 -13.21 2.27
CA ASN A 79 -31.18 -13.19 0.92
C ASN A 79 -32.08 -11.98 0.64
N ASN A 80 -32.50 -11.25 1.68
CA ASN A 80 -33.30 -10.04 1.57
C ASN A 80 -32.46 -8.78 1.35
N PHE A 81 -31.14 -8.91 1.19
CA PHE A 81 -30.20 -7.82 1.02
C PHE A 81 -29.55 -7.90 -0.37
N TYR A 82 -29.73 -6.85 -1.16
CA TYR A 82 -28.88 -6.60 -2.33
C TYR A 82 -27.61 -5.93 -1.85
N PHE A 83 -26.46 -6.38 -2.36
CA PHE A 83 -25.18 -5.96 -1.84
C PHE A 83 -24.20 -5.69 -3.00
N PHE A 84 -23.44 -4.61 -2.91
CA PHE A 84 -22.44 -4.26 -3.90
C PHE A 84 -21.17 -3.67 -3.23
N PRO A 85 -20.00 -4.35 -3.33
CA PRO A 85 -18.82 -4.02 -2.53
C PRO A 85 -17.91 -2.95 -3.17
N GLY A 86 -18.40 -1.74 -3.35
CA GLY A 86 -17.54 -0.59 -3.75
C GLY A 86 -16.77 -0.04 -2.55
N LEU A 87 -15.49 0.36 -2.72
CA LEU A 87 -14.66 0.82 -1.59
C LEU A 87 -14.58 2.35 -1.48
N SER A 88 -15.12 3.08 -2.46
CA SER A 88 -15.01 4.54 -2.51
C SER A 88 -15.82 5.24 -1.40
N LYS A 89 -15.35 6.42 -0.99
CA LYS A 89 -16.02 7.39 -0.11
C LYS A 89 -16.65 8.53 -0.93
N GLY A 90 -17.25 8.19 -2.06
CA GLY A 90 -18.00 9.10 -2.94
C GLY A 90 -17.16 9.93 -3.89
N LYS A 91 -15.88 9.59 -4.00
CA LYS A 91 -14.97 10.16 -5.00
C LYS A 91 -14.09 9.08 -5.58
N ALA A 92 -13.88 9.11 -6.89
CA ALA A 92 -12.94 8.23 -7.56
C ALA A 92 -11.58 8.25 -6.84
N ASP A 93 -10.97 7.06 -6.70
CA ASP A 93 -9.68 6.84 -6.05
C ASP A 93 -9.62 7.20 -4.57
N HIS A 94 -10.73 7.50 -3.92
CA HIS A 94 -10.76 7.85 -2.50
C HIS A 94 -11.48 6.76 -1.72
N LEU A 95 -10.71 5.85 -1.12
CA LEU A 95 -11.23 4.66 -0.47
C LEU A 95 -11.43 4.87 1.03
N SER A 96 -12.44 4.20 1.56
CA SER A 96 -12.67 4.10 3.00
C SER A 96 -11.90 2.91 3.59
N TYR A 97 -11.12 3.16 4.64
CA TYR A 97 -10.42 2.11 5.38
C TYR A 97 -11.37 1.03 5.91
N ASP A 98 -12.52 1.43 6.46
CA ASP A 98 -13.50 0.48 6.99
C ASP A 98 -14.12 -0.38 5.88
N LYS A 99 -14.43 0.21 4.72
CA LYS A 99 -14.88 -0.56 3.54
C LYS A 99 -13.81 -1.56 3.08
N ILE A 100 -12.54 -1.18 3.06
CA ILE A 100 -11.44 -2.07 2.70
C ILE A 100 -11.37 -3.26 3.67
N ARG A 101 -11.44 -3.02 4.99
CA ARG A 101 -11.42 -4.10 5.98
C ARG A 101 -12.65 -5.01 5.88
N ALA A 102 -13.83 -4.43 5.72
CA ALA A 102 -15.06 -5.18 5.52
C ALA A 102 -14.97 -6.07 4.27
N PHE A 103 -14.41 -5.55 3.17
CA PHE A 103 -14.21 -6.30 1.93
C PHE A 103 -13.22 -7.45 2.10
N ASN A 104 -12.10 -7.20 2.77
CA ASN A 104 -11.09 -8.22 3.09
C ASN A 104 -11.70 -9.38 3.88
N ASN A 105 -12.49 -9.04 4.92
CA ASN A 105 -13.15 -10.03 5.77
C ASN A 105 -14.24 -10.80 5.02
N LEU A 106 -15.10 -10.11 4.29
CA LEU A 106 -16.17 -10.72 3.50
C LEU A 106 -15.61 -11.71 2.47
N THR A 107 -14.59 -11.29 1.72
CA THR A 107 -13.98 -12.15 0.68
C THR A 107 -13.29 -13.38 1.28
N LYS A 108 -12.79 -13.30 2.52
CA LYS A 108 -12.23 -14.45 3.25
C LYS A 108 -13.30 -15.42 3.75
N GLN A 109 -14.48 -14.91 4.06
CA GLN A 109 -15.61 -15.71 4.54
C GLN A 109 -16.34 -16.38 3.38
N ASP A 110 -16.70 -15.61 2.35
CA ASP A 110 -17.42 -16.08 1.18
C ASP A 110 -16.86 -15.46 -0.11
N TYR A 111 -15.87 -16.15 -0.65
CA TYR A 111 -15.22 -15.76 -1.90
C TYR A 111 -16.16 -15.86 -3.10
N ASP A 112 -17.03 -16.87 -3.14
CA ASP A 112 -17.87 -17.15 -4.30
C ASP A 112 -18.97 -16.11 -4.45
N LEU A 113 -19.55 -15.66 -3.34
CA LEU A 113 -20.47 -14.52 -3.32
C LEU A 113 -19.78 -13.26 -3.85
N VAL A 114 -18.61 -12.89 -3.31
CA VAL A 114 -17.90 -11.68 -3.76
C VAL A 114 -17.54 -11.76 -5.24
N ARG A 115 -17.10 -12.92 -5.71
CA ARG A 115 -16.81 -13.18 -7.12
C ARG A 115 -18.04 -12.94 -8.01
N GLU A 116 -19.21 -13.42 -7.59
CA GLU A 116 -20.47 -13.21 -8.30
C GLU A 116 -20.87 -11.73 -8.32
N LEU A 117 -20.77 -11.03 -7.17
CA LEU A 117 -21.11 -9.62 -7.04
C LEU A 117 -20.21 -8.69 -7.86
N LEU A 118 -18.94 -9.08 -8.07
CA LEU A 118 -18.01 -8.36 -8.94
C LEU A 118 -18.22 -8.69 -10.43
N GLY A 119 -19.19 -9.54 -10.75
CA GLY A 119 -19.54 -9.95 -12.12
C GLY A 119 -18.54 -10.92 -12.73
N LEU A 120 -17.67 -11.54 -11.93
CA LEU A 120 -16.63 -12.46 -12.41
C LEU A 120 -17.15 -13.89 -12.59
N LYS A 121 -18.43 -14.12 -12.26
CA LYS A 121 -19.14 -15.36 -12.51
C LYS A 121 -20.25 -15.08 -13.51
N THR A 122 -20.07 -15.58 -14.72
CA THR A 122 -21.04 -15.51 -15.82
C THR A 122 -21.50 -16.92 -16.14
N PHE A 123 -22.55 -17.06 -16.96
CA PHE A 123 -23.08 -18.39 -17.31
C PHE A 123 -22.05 -19.27 -18.03
N ASP A 124 -21.13 -18.67 -18.80
CA ASP A 124 -20.16 -19.37 -19.63
C ASP A 124 -18.72 -19.32 -19.09
N ARG A 125 -18.41 -18.41 -18.14
CA ARG A 125 -17.06 -18.21 -17.62
C ARG A 125 -17.05 -17.85 -16.14
N GLU A 126 -16.07 -18.39 -15.44
CA GLU A 126 -15.76 -18.02 -14.07
C GLU A 126 -14.29 -17.57 -13.97
N TYR A 127 -14.09 -16.34 -13.51
CA TYR A 127 -12.78 -15.76 -13.29
C TYR A 127 -12.44 -15.77 -11.81
N ASN A 128 -11.19 -16.12 -11.50
CA ASN A 128 -10.67 -15.95 -10.16
C ASN A 128 -9.96 -14.62 -10.02
N PHE A 129 -9.88 -14.13 -8.79
CA PHE A 129 -9.22 -12.87 -8.52
C PHE A 129 -8.41 -12.88 -7.22
N ASN A 130 -7.45 -11.95 -7.17
CA ASN A 130 -6.74 -11.55 -5.96
C ASN A 130 -6.68 -10.03 -5.91
N VAL A 131 -7.02 -9.44 -4.76
CA VAL A 131 -6.88 -7.99 -4.53
C VAL A 131 -5.96 -7.75 -3.36
N SER A 132 -4.97 -6.90 -3.57
CA SER A 132 -4.03 -6.43 -2.56
C SER A 132 -4.00 -4.90 -2.51
N LEU A 133 -3.71 -4.38 -1.32
CA LEU A 133 -3.29 -2.99 -1.16
C LEU A 133 -1.78 -2.96 -0.92
N GLU A 134 -1.08 -2.28 -1.80
CA GLU A 134 0.37 -2.27 -1.89
C GLU A 134 0.94 -0.85 -1.76
N SER A 135 2.18 -0.75 -1.28
CA SER A 135 2.90 0.51 -1.21
C SER A 135 3.20 1.05 -2.62
N LEU A 136 3.47 2.34 -2.71
CA LEU A 136 3.71 3.02 -3.99
C LEU A 136 4.94 2.50 -4.74
N ASP A 137 5.96 2.03 -4.02
CA ASP A 137 7.18 1.43 -4.55
C ASP A 137 7.10 -0.09 -4.75
N SER A 138 5.95 -0.69 -4.49
CA SER A 138 5.70 -2.11 -4.78
C SER A 138 5.91 -2.38 -6.27
N THR A 139 6.51 -3.52 -6.60
CA THR A 139 6.69 -3.97 -8.00
C THR A 139 5.99 -5.31 -8.22
N PRO A 140 5.66 -5.70 -9.47
CA PRO A 140 5.03 -6.99 -9.74
C PRO A 140 5.79 -8.21 -9.18
N TYR A 141 7.11 -8.11 -9.06
CA TYR A 141 7.98 -9.19 -8.58
C TYR A 141 8.35 -9.08 -7.09
N SER A 142 8.03 -7.95 -6.46
CA SER A 142 8.31 -7.69 -5.05
C SER A 142 7.14 -6.90 -4.46
N PRO A 143 6.03 -7.58 -4.14
CA PRO A 143 4.85 -6.94 -3.60
C PRO A 143 5.10 -6.47 -2.17
N LEU A 144 4.95 -5.18 -1.92
CA LEU A 144 5.06 -4.57 -0.60
C LEU A 144 3.67 -4.23 -0.08
N LEU A 145 3.12 -5.07 0.79
CA LEU A 145 1.75 -4.91 1.29
C LEU A 145 1.64 -3.77 2.30
N VAL A 146 0.54 -3.02 2.22
CA VAL A 146 0.19 -2.00 3.21
C VAL A 146 -0.25 -2.64 4.52
N LYS A 147 0.29 -2.14 5.63
CA LYS A 147 -0.03 -2.58 6.98
C LYS A 147 -0.73 -1.47 7.76
N ASP A 148 -1.57 -1.87 8.71
CA ASP A 148 -2.18 -0.96 9.69
C ASP A 148 -1.19 -0.60 10.80
N ARG A 149 -1.60 0.30 11.70
CA ARG A 149 -0.80 0.70 12.88
C ARG A 149 -0.36 -0.47 13.78
N ASN A 150 -1.02 -1.62 13.71
CA ASN A 150 -0.72 -2.82 14.49
C ASN A 150 0.22 -3.79 13.73
N GLY A 151 0.65 -3.43 12.53
CA GLY A 151 1.46 -4.25 11.63
C GLY A 151 0.68 -5.34 10.89
N SER A 152 -0.65 -5.28 10.88
CA SER A 152 -1.52 -6.24 10.20
C SER A 152 -1.74 -5.82 8.74
N VAL A 153 -1.69 -6.77 7.80
CA VAL A 153 -1.97 -6.48 6.39
C VAL A 153 -3.41 -6.00 6.22
N VAL A 154 -3.57 -4.83 5.60
CA VAL A 154 -4.87 -4.16 5.46
C VAL A 154 -5.76 -4.87 4.45
N LEU A 155 -5.21 -5.20 3.28
CA LEU A 155 -5.93 -5.88 2.21
C LEU A 155 -4.99 -6.83 1.46
N GLN A 156 -5.34 -8.11 1.53
CA GLN A 156 -4.80 -9.17 0.69
C GLN A 156 -5.84 -10.29 0.72
N THR A 157 -6.64 -10.39 -0.33
CA THR A 157 -7.79 -11.31 -0.36
C THR A 157 -8.04 -11.87 -1.74
N GLY A 158 -8.86 -12.92 -1.81
CA GLY A 158 -9.11 -13.69 -3.02
C GLY A 158 -8.29 -14.98 -3.08
N LYS A 159 -8.27 -15.62 -4.24
CA LYS A 159 -7.54 -16.89 -4.44
C LYS A 159 -6.04 -16.63 -4.58
N PRO A 160 -5.19 -17.64 -4.31
CA PRO A 160 -3.76 -17.55 -4.62
C PRO A 160 -3.55 -17.38 -6.13
N ILE A 161 -2.67 -16.44 -6.51
CA ILE A 161 -2.32 -16.19 -7.91
C ILE A 161 -1.61 -17.45 -8.47
N PRO A 162 -2.10 -18.04 -9.57
CA PRO A 162 -1.51 -19.25 -10.14
C PRO A 162 -0.15 -18.96 -10.79
N SER A 163 0.76 -19.93 -10.74
CA SER A 163 2.08 -19.83 -11.37
C SER A 163 2.09 -20.22 -12.85
N THR A 164 1.02 -20.85 -13.35
CA THR A 164 0.98 -21.49 -14.67
C THR A 164 -0.15 -20.99 -15.59
N ALA A 165 -0.99 -20.07 -15.12
CA ALA A 165 -2.11 -19.54 -15.91
C ALA A 165 -1.82 -18.13 -16.43
N TYR A 166 -2.58 -17.71 -17.45
CA TYR A 166 -2.60 -16.31 -17.87
C TYR A 166 -3.24 -15.47 -16.77
N VAL A 167 -2.52 -14.45 -16.28
CA VAL A 167 -2.98 -13.56 -15.23
C VAL A 167 -2.94 -12.13 -15.77
N ALA A 168 -4.08 -11.44 -15.72
CA ALA A 168 -4.10 -10.00 -15.91
C ALA A 168 -3.85 -9.30 -14.59
N ARG A 169 -2.97 -8.29 -14.60
CA ARG A 169 -2.67 -7.43 -13.45
C ARG A 169 -3.08 -5.99 -13.78
N TYR A 170 -3.98 -5.43 -12.98
CA TYR A 170 -4.36 -4.02 -13.04
C TYR A 170 -3.97 -3.33 -11.74
N GLU A 171 -3.39 -2.14 -11.82
CA GLU A 171 -3.03 -1.35 -10.64
C GLU A 171 -3.42 0.12 -10.81
N ARG A 172 -3.82 0.76 -9.72
CA ARG A 172 -4.13 2.20 -9.69
C ARG A 172 -3.76 2.81 -8.34
N PHE A 173 -3.41 4.10 -8.36
CA PHE A 173 -3.14 4.87 -7.15
C PHE A 173 -4.44 5.26 -6.46
N VAL A 174 -4.48 5.08 -5.14
CA VAL A 174 -5.65 5.37 -4.32
C VAL A 174 -5.27 6.13 -3.06
N TRP A 175 -6.17 7.01 -2.63
CA TRP A 175 -6.16 7.69 -1.35
C TRP A 175 -6.98 6.90 -0.36
N ILE A 176 -6.56 6.85 0.91
CA ILE A 176 -7.27 6.10 1.93
C ILE A 176 -7.56 6.98 3.14
N ASP A 177 -8.79 6.87 3.64
CA ASP A 177 -9.32 7.68 4.72
C ASP A 177 -10.16 6.82 5.70
N PRO A 178 -10.01 7.00 7.03
CA PRO A 178 -8.99 7.79 7.72
C PRO A 178 -7.58 7.21 7.55
N TYR A 179 -6.59 8.10 7.44
CA TYR A 179 -5.19 7.68 7.36
C TYR A 179 -4.65 7.23 8.73
N TYR A 180 -5.26 7.66 9.85
CA TYR A 180 -4.84 7.32 11.21
C TYR A 180 -4.86 5.83 11.54
N ASP A 181 -5.69 5.04 10.83
CA ASP A 181 -5.71 3.59 11.03
C ASP A 181 -4.60 2.88 10.23
N LEU A 182 -4.12 3.52 9.15
CA LEU A 182 -3.01 3.03 8.32
C LEU A 182 -1.65 3.47 8.87
N VAL A 183 -1.59 4.73 9.28
CA VAL A 183 -0.40 5.36 9.84
C VAL A 183 -0.50 5.18 11.34
N GLY A 184 0.51 4.57 11.95
CA GLY A 184 0.57 4.56 13.39
C GLY A 184 0.75 5.98 13.91
N THR A 185 -0.30 6.51 14.54
CA THR A 185 -0.27 7.79 15.26
C THR A 185 -0.10 7.50 16.73
N PHE A 186 1.11 7.72 17.21
CA PHE A 186 1.57 7.26 18.51
C PHE A 186 1.70 8.44 19.45
N TYR A 187 1.03 8.39 20.60
CA TYR A 187 1.22 9.42 21.61
C TYR A 187 2.57 9.20 22.32
N ILE A 188 3.47 10.17 22.15
CA ILE A 188 4.85 10.10 22.64
C ILE A 188 5.12 11.10 23.76
N GLY A 189 4.09 11.78 24.28
CA GLY A 189 4.23 12.81 25.32
C GLY A 189 4.85 12.31 26.63
N THR A 190 5.28 13.27 27.46
CA THR A 190 5.87 12.97 28.78
C THR A 190 4.85 12.60 29.86
N VAL A 191 3.57 12.91 29.67
CA VAL A 191 2.52 12.59 30.65
C VAL A 191 1.52 11.60 30.05
N GLY A 192 1.25 10.52 30.77
CA GLY A 192 0.30 9.47 30.37
C GLY A 192 0.96 8.19 29.89
N THR A 193 0.14 7.19 29.55
CA THR A 193 0.62 5.94 28.99
C THR A 193 1.05 6.18 27.54
N ARG A 194 2.34 6.08 27.25
CA ARG A 194 2.83 6.15 25.88
C ARG A 194 2.24 5.02 25.04
N ASP A 195 1.68 5.37 23.90
CA ASP A 195 1.26 4.43 22.88
C ASP A 195 2.36 4.43 21.81
N ILE A 196 3.38 3.59 21.98
CA ILE A 196 4.54 3.52 21.07
C ILE A 196 4.33 2.49 19.95
N PRO A 197 4.99 2.66 18.79
CA PRO A 197 4.86 1.71 17.70
C PRO A 197 5.19 0.26 18.12
N LYS A 198 4.45 -0.69 17.55
CA LYS A 198 4.71 -2.12 17.75
C LYS A 198 6.11 -2.46 17.26
N GLY A 199 6.94 -3.00 18.15
CA GLY A 199 8.37 -3.27 17.88
C GLY A 199 9.31 -2.20 18.45
N CYS A 200 8.76 -1.14 19.04
CA CYS A 200 9.52 -0.22 19.88
C CYS A 200 9.54 -0.69 21.34
N ILE A 201 10.59 -0.31 22.06
CA ILE A 201 10.78 -0.55 23.48
C ILE A 201 10.91 0.78 24.23
N ASN A 202 10.20 0.92 25.33
CA ASN A 202 10.44 2.02 26.26
C ASN A 202 11.79 1.77 26.95
N PHE A 203 12.68 2.76 26.90
CA PHE A 203 13.97 2.68 27.58
C PHE A 203 13.87 3.29 28.98
N ASN A 204 13.19 4.42 29.09
CA ASN A 204 12.86 5.10 30.34
C ASN A 204 11.62 6.01 30.13
N GLU A 205 11.30 6.84 31.12
CA GLU A 205 10.14 7.74 31.08
C GLU A 205 10.25 8.86 30.03
N GLU A 206 11.46 9.18 29.57
CA GLU A 206 11.74 10.25 28.61
C GLU A 206 12.14 9.70 27.23
N GLU A 207 12.41 8.39 27.08
CA GLU A 207 13.00 7.83 25.85
C GLU A 207 12.40 6.48 25.44
N PHE A 208 12.26 6.28 24.14
CA PHE A 208 11.94 4.98 23.54
C PHE A 208 12.77 4.73 22.28
N GLN A 209 12.92 3.45 21.94
CA GLN A 209 13.77 3.00 20.85
C GLN A 209 12.99 2.07 19.91
N CYS A 210 13.21 2.20 18.61
CA CYS A 210 12.54 1.43 17.56
C CYS A 210 13.55 0.97 16.51
N THR A 211 13.31 -0.18 15.89
CA THR A 211 14.01 -0.58 14.67
C THR A 211 13.13 -0.29 13.47
N LEU A 212 13.62 0.55 12.55
CA LEU A 212 12.91 0.95 11.33
C LEU A 212 13.61 0.38 10.10
N THR A 213 12.85 0.12 9.04
CA THR A 213 13.40 -0.33 7.75
C THR A 213 13.51 0.87 6.81
N TYR A 214 14.67 1.08 6.21
CA TYR A 214 14.90 2.13 5.21
C TYR A 214 14.40 1.67 3.83
N PRO A 215 13.74 2.54 3.03
CA PRO A 215 13.38 3.91 3.34
C PRO A 215 12.12 4.01 4.21
N ILE A 216 12.10 5.01 5.11
CA ILE A 216 10.93 5.32 5.93
C ILE A 216 9.89 6.01 5.04
N LYS A 217 8.63 5.57 5.09
CA LYS A 217 7.57 6.10 4.20
C LYS A 217 6.88 7.32 4.77
N LEU A 218 6.76 7.37 6.08
CA LEU A 218 6.24 8.51 6.81
C LEU A 218 6.92 8.62 8.16
N PHE A 219 7.41 9.83 8.44
CA PHE A 219 7.89 10.24 9.74
C PHE A 219 7.46 11.68 9.99
N ARG A 220 6.42 11.87 10.78
CA ARG A 220 5.93 13.20 11.14
C ARG A 220 5.69 13.31 12.63
N VAL A 221 6.11 14.43 13.21
CA VAL A 221 5.88 14.74 14.62
C VAL A 221 4.91 15.89 14.71
N ASN A 222 3.81 15.72 15.43
CA ASN A 222 2.85 16.78 15.70
C ASN A 222 2.97 17.21 17.16
N VAL A 223 3.42 18.44 17.40
CA VAL A 223 3.66 18.96 18.74
C VAL A 223 2.41 19.69 19.22
N PHE A 224 1.83 19.29 20.35
CA PHE A 224 0.66 19.95 20.94
C PHE A 224 1.05 21.14 21.80
N GLY A 225 2.18 21.03 22.50
CA GLY A 225 2.70 22.12 23.31
C GLY A 225 3.43 21.63 24.55
N LYS A 226 3.75 22.61 25.39
CA LYS A 226 4.54 22.44 26.60
C LYS A 226 3.73 21.85 27.74
N GLU A 227 4.34 20.91 28.43
CA GLU A 227 3.88 20.34 29.70
C GLU A 227 4.67 20.98 30.86
N GLY A 228 3.98 21.25 31.98
CA GLY A 228 4.60 21.83 33.17
C GLY A 228 4.91 23.33 33.13
N ARG A 229 5.05 23.93 34.32
CA ARG A 229 5.39 25.36 34.46
C ARG A 229 6.92 25.52 34.50
N ALA A 230 7.45 26.38 33.63
CA ALA A 230 8.81 26.93 33.67
C ALA A 230 10.01 25.99 33.36
N GLU A 231 9.81 24.73 32.98
CA GLU A 231 10.94 23.85 32.62
C GLU A 231 11.30 23.89 31.13
N ALA A 232 12.52 23.48 30.77
CA ALA A 232 12.89 23.26 29.38
C ALA A 232 12.08 22.09 28.80
N TRP A 233 11.66 22.22 27.55
CA TRP A 233 10.99 21.17 26.77
C TRP A 233 11.74 21.00 25.45
N TRP A 234 11.87 19.77 24.98
CA TRP A 234 12.70 19.45 23.82
C TRP A 234 12.31 18.09 23.24
N LEU A 235 12.68 17.86 21.99
CA LEU A 235 12.46 16.59 21.29
C LEU A 235 13.69 16.22 20.46
N GLY A 236 14.37 15.14 20.84
CA GLY A 236 15.53 14.62 20.12
C GLY A 236 15.21 13.34 19.38
N ILE A 237 15.71 13.21 18.14
CA ILE A 237 15.57 12.00 17.32
C ILE A 237 16.95 11.60 16.81
N CYS A 238 17.39 10.40 17.18
CA CYS A 238 18.72 9.90 16.87
C CYS A 238 18.60 8.61 16.09
N PHE A 239 19.42 8.47 15.05
CA PHE A 239 19.52 7.26 14.26
C PHE A 239 20.91 6.65 14.37
N ASN A 240 20.97 5.33 14.33
CA ASN A 240 22.23 4.59 14.22
C ASN A 240 22.02 3.26 13.45
N TYR A 241 23.10 2.54 13.18
CA TYR A 241 23.02 1.18 12.64
C TYR A 241 22.35 0.22 13.65
N GLU A 242 21.69 -0.84 13.15
CA GLU A 242 20.86 -1.77 13.97
C GLU A 242 21.58 -2.32 15.22
N ASN A 243 22.89 -2.55 15.14
CA ASN A 243 23.68 -3.16 16.21
C ASN A 243 24.38 -2.16 17.12
N GLU A 244 24.22 -0.86 16.87
CA GLU A 244 24.85 0.17 17.70
C GLU A 244 23.86 0.72 18.73
N SER A 245 24.33 0.86 19.97
CA SER A 245 23.54 1.47 21.02
C SER A 245 23.51 2.98 20.85
N ILE A 246 22.34 3.57 21.10
CA ILE A 246 22.18 5.02 21.19
C ILE A 246 21.99 5.32 22.68
N PRO A 247 23.02 5.74 23.43
CA PRO A 247 22.94 5.92 24.87
C PRO A 247 21.96 7.02 25.33
N SER A 248 21.82 8.11 24.59
CA SER A 248 20.87 9.19 24.92
C SER A 248 20.53 10.01 23.68
N CYS A 249 19.28 10.47 23.56
CA CYS A 249 18.87 11.35 22.48
C CYS A 249 18.21 12.64 22.98
N ASN A 250 19.00 13.45 23.68
CA ASN A 250 18.53 14.71 24.27
C ASN A 250 18.82 15.87 23.31
N ALA A 251 17.78 16.63 22.98
CA ALA A 251 17.90 17.85 22.19
C ALA A 251 18.19 19.06 23.08
N GLU A 252 18.62 20.15 22.45
CA GLU A 252 18.75 21.45 23.10
C GLU A 252 17.39 21.98 23.58
N LYS A 253 17.45 22.89 24.55
CA LYS A 253 16.27 23.47 25.17
C LYS A 253 15.43 24.22 24.12
N ASP A 254 14.13 23.96 24.15
CA ASP A 254 13.13 24.58 23.28
C ASP A 254 13.31 24.20 21.79
N GLU A 255 14.05 23.11 21.48
CA GLU A 255 14.31 22.66 20.11
C GLU A 255 13.79 21.26 19.80
N ILE A 256 13.54 21.02 18.51
CA ILE A 256 13.46 19.68 17.92
C ILE A 256 14.71 19.43 17.07
N GLN A 257 15.42 18.35 17.35
CA GLN A 257 16.67 18.03 16.66
C GLN A 257 16.71 16.59 16.14
N VAL A 258 17.30 16.40 14.96
CA VAL A 258 17.52 15.09 14.34
C VAL A 258 19.00 14.91 14.02
N ASP A 259 19.57 13.77 14.39
CA ASP A 259 20.96 13.45 14.07
C ASP A 259 21.22 11.95 13.86
N PHE A 260 22.43 11.64 13.37
CA PHE A 260 22.94 10.29 13.22
C PHE A 260 24.15 10.06 14.13
N GLY A 261 24.04 9.12 15.07
CA GLY A 261 25.09 8.72 15.98
C GLY A 261 24.56 8.33 17.36
N SER A 262 25.48 8.28 18.33
CA SER A 262 25.17 7.90 19.71
C SER A 262 24.48 9.00 20.53
N LYS A 263 24.46 10.24 20.04
CA LYS A 263 23.80 11.41 20.62
C LYS A 263 23.56 12.47 19.54
N ILE A 264 22.78 13.49 19.87
CA ILE A 264 22.72 14.71 19.06
C ILE A 264 24.06 15.47 19.21
N SER A 265 24.65 15.83 18.07
CA SER A 265 25.90 16.61 17.99
C SER A 265 25.64 18.11 18.06
N ASP A 266 26.70 18.89 18.23
CA ASP A 266 26.64 20.36 18.27
C ASP A 266 26.17 20.97 16.93
N ASN A 267 26.18 20.19 15.85
CA ASN A 267 25.68 20.59 14.52
C ASN A 267 24.74 19.50 13.99
N PRO A 268 23.51 19.41 14.52
CA PRO A 268 22.57 18.37 14.12
C PRO A 268 22.20 18.50 12.64
N ILE A 269 21.81 17.37 12.05
CA ILE A 269 21.37 17.33 10.65
C ILE A 269 20.11 18.16 10.44
N PHE A 270 19.27 18.25 11.47
CA PHE A 270 18.14 19.16 11.52
C PHE A 270 18.00 19.73 12.93
N SER A 271 17.75 21.03 13.01
CA SER A 271 17.29 21.73 14.21
C SER A 271 16.23 22.76 13.80
N ASP A 272 15.23 22.92 14.64
CA ASP A 272 14.21 23.95 14.53
C ASP A 272 13.65 24.26 15.92
N ASP A 273 13.07 25.46 16.08
CA ASP A 273 12.39 25.85 17.31
C ASP A 273 11.19 24.92 17.53
N LEU A 274 11.07 24.38 18.74
CA LEU A 274 9.93 23.57 19.14
C LEU A 274 8.72 24.49 19.37
N VAL A 275 7.80 24.52 18.40
CA VAL A 275 6.58 25.34 18.45
C VAL A 275 5.33 24.49 18.71
N ALA A 276 4.48 24.96 19.64
CA ALA A 276 3.20 24.34 19.94
C ALA A 276 2.23 24.43 18.75
N GLY A 277 1.53 23.34 18.45
CA GLY A 277 0.62 23.22 17.30
C GLY A 277 1.31 23.01 15.96
N LYS A 278 2.65 22.93 15.91
CA LYS A 278 3.40 22.74 14.67
C LYS A 278 3.61 21.25 14.37
N SER A 279 3.48 20.92 13.09
CA SER A 279 3.78 19.60 12.54
C SER A 279 5.11 19.63 11.79
N TYR A 280 5.99 18.68 12.08
CA TYR A 280 7.30 18.52 11.45
C TYR A 280 7.29 17.25 10.61
N ASP A 281 7.30 17.38 9.28
CA ASP A 281 7.47 16.24 8.38
C ASP A 281 8.97 16.01 8.12
N LEU A 282 9.53 15.03 8.81
CA LEU A 282 10.97 14.75 8.80
C LEU A 282 11.33 13.61 7.86
N THR A 283 10.36 13.05 7.15
CA THR A 283 10.52 11.88 6.26
C THR A 283 11.66 12.07 5.26
N GLY A 284 11.68 13.20 4.55
CA GLY A 284 12.70 13.49 3.54
C GLY A 284 14.08 13.73 4.15
N ILE A 285 14.16 14.45 5.27
CA ILE A 285 15.39 14.75 6.00
C ILE A 285 16.05 13.45 6.47
N ILE A 286 15.28 12.58 7.12
CA ILE A 286 15.76 11.31 7.67
C ILE A 286 16.22 10.39 6.55
N ASN A 287 15.45 10.24 5.46
CA ASN A 287 15.86 9.38 4.35
C ASN A 287 17.13 9.89 3.66
N ASN A 288 17.27 11.22 3.48
CA ASN A 288 18.49 11.81 2.92
C ASN A 288 19.71 11.56 3.81
N MET A 289 19.54 11.71 5.13
CA MET A 289 20.57 11.40 6.12
C MET A 289 21.00 9.93 6.06
N LEU A 290 20.04 8.98 6.15
CA LEU A 290 20.35 7.56 6.12
C LEU A 290 21.03 7.17 4.80
N LYS A 291 20.56 7.70 3.67
CA LYS A 291 21.21 7.51 2.37
C LYS A 291 22.65 8.02 2.36
N ALA A 292 22.92 9.19 2.93
CA ALA A 292 24.27 9.75 3.03
C ALA A 292 25.21 8.89 3.91
N LYS A 293 24.64 8.14 4.87
CA LYS A 293 25.35 7.15 5.70
C LYS A 293 25.46 5.77 5.06
N GLY A 294 25.03 5.61 3.80
CA GLY A 294 25.23 4.40 3.00
C GLY A 294 24.13 3.34 3.15
N PHE A 295 22.99 3.66 3.77
CA PHE A 295 21.86 2.73 3.88
C PHE A 295 21.29 2.39 2.50
N LYS A 296 21.03 1.10 2.29
CA LYS A 296 20.37 0.52 1.12
C LYS A 296 18.93 0.15 1.45
N ILE A 297 18.09 0.05 0.43
CA ILE A 297 16.68 -0.34 0.57
C ILE A 297 16.61 -1.71 1.28
N GLY A 298 15.84 -1.77 2.37
CA GLY A 298 15.70 -2.95 3.23
C GLY A 298 16.63 -2.96 4.45
N ASP A 299 17.64 -2.09 4.50
CA ASP A 299 18.53 -1.98 5.66
C ASP A 299 17.75 -1.48 6.89
N LYS A 300 18.13 -1.97 8.06
CA LYS A 300 17.50 -1.59 9.31
C LYS A 300 18.29 -0.51 10.03
N ALA A 301 17.60 0.54 10.46
CA ALA A 301 18.12 1.62 11.27
C ALA A 301 17.57 1.51 12.69
N ASN A 302 18.43 1.65 13.68
CA ASN A 302 18.02 1.83 15.06
C ASN A 302 17.68 3.31 15.28
N MET A 303 16.52 3.59 15.85
CA MET A 303 16.05 4.95 16.13
C MET A 303 15.78 5.09 17.62
N ARG A 304 16.23 6.17 18.23
CA ARG A 304 15.88 6.57 19.59
C ARG A 304 15.24 7.94 19.58
N ILE A 305 14.13 8.08 20.29
CA ILE A 305 13.45 9.36 20.48
C ILE A 305 13.52 9.70 21.96
N GLY A 306 14.11 10.86 22.26
CA GLY A 306 14.06 11.47 23.57
C GLY A 306 13.08 12.63 23.56
N ILE A 307 12.31 12.77 24.63
CA ILE A 307 11.27 13.78 24.74
C ILE A 307 11.13 14.25 26.18
N LYS A 308 11.05 15.56 26.37
CA LYS A 308 10.93 16.18 27.70
C LYS A 308 9.90 17.29 27.72
N ASN A 309 9.04 17.28 28.75
CA ASN A 309 8.06 18.33 29.06
C ASN A 309 7.24 18.79 27.85
N THR A 310 6.87 17.87 26.97
CA THR A 310 6.11 18.17 25.75
C THR A 310 5.12 17.05 25.46
N ASN A 311 3.97 17.44 24.92
CA ASN A 311 2.98 16.51 24.38
C ASN A 311 3.09 16.52 22.87
N ALA A 312 3.28 15.34 22.28
CA ALA A 312 3.36 15.18 20.84
C ALA A 312 2.78 13.83 20.39
N THR A 313 2.37 13.76 19.12
CA THR A 313 2.22 12.48 18.42
C THR A 313 3.30 12.27 17.38
N LEU A 314 3.63 11.00 17.17
CA LEU A 314 4.48 10.52 16.09
C LEU A 314 3.61 9.75 15.10
N ASP A 315 3.51 10.26 13.89
CA ASP A 315 2.96 9.59 12.73
C ASP A 315 4.09 8.81 12.04
N LEU A 316 4.06 7.49 12.14
CA LEU A 316 5.10 6.59 11.62
C LEU A 316 4.48 5.49 10.73
N SER A 317 5.05 5.31 9.53
CA SER A 317 4.70 4.18 8.65
C SER A 317 5.89 3.70 7.82
N ASP A 318 5.98 2.38 7.68
CA ASP A 318 6.93 1.67 6.81
C ASP A 318 6.34 1.32 5.43
N SER A 319 5.03 1.48 5.25
CA SER A 319 4.30 0.96 4.09
C SER A 319 3.38 1.97 3.41
N VAL A 320 3.03 3.07 4.07
CA VAL A 320 2.15 4.13 3.52
C VAL A 320 2.87 5.47 3.51
N ALA A 321 2.80 6.16 2.37
CA ALA A 321 3.31 7.53 2.23
C ALA A 321 2.16 8.53 2.29
N LEU A 322 2.44 9.75 2.75
CA LEU A 322 1.52 10.88 2.59
C LEU A 322 1.87 11.66 1.33
N ILE A 323 0.91 11.81 0.42
CA ILE A 323 1.02 12.72 -0.72
C ILE A 323 -0.05 13.80 -0.54
N ALA A 324 0.35 15.07 -0.55
CA ALA A 324 -0.55 16.20 -0.31
C ALA A 324 -1.41 16.06 0.96
N GLY A 325 -0.83 15.50 2.03
CA GLY A 325 -1.50 15.31 3.33
C GLY A 325 -2.47 14.13 3.41
N LYS A 326 -2.48 13.24 2.41
CA LYS A 326 -3.35 12.05 2.36
C LYS A 326 -2.55 10.77 2.22
N ALA A 327 -2.97 9.71 2.89
CA ALA A 327 -2.37 8.38 2.73
C ALA A 327 -2.61 7.88 1.31
N ALA A 328 -1.52 7.57 0.61
CA ALA A 328 -1.53 7.05 -0.75
C ALA A 328 -0.97 5.63 -0.80
N ALA A 329 -1.63 4.79 -1.60
CA ALA A 329 -1.23 3.41 -1.84
C ALA A 329 -1.61 3.01 -3.28
N LYS A 330 -1.29 1.78 -3.67
CA LYS A 330 -1.75 1.13 -4.90
C LYS A 330 -2.75 0.05 -4.54
N ILE A 331 -3.93 0.09 -5.16
CA ILE A 331 -4.78 -1.10 -5.20
C ILE A 331 -4.36 -1.92 -6.42
N VAL A 332 -4.07 -3.20 -6.20
CA VAL A 332 -3.56 -4.12 -7.20
C VAL A 332 -4.52 -5.29 -7.31
N ILE A 333 -4.93 -5.58 -8.54
CA ILE A 333 -5.95 -6.57 -8.87
C ILE A 333 -5.37 -7.55 -9.86
N HIS A 334 -5.44 -8.83 -9.53
CA HIS A 334 -5.10 -9.93 -10.42
C HIS A 334 -6.37 -10.69 -10.79
N VAL A 335 -6.53 -11.05 -12.06
CA VAL A 335 -7.65 -11.86 -12.56
C VAL A 335 -7.13 -12.95 -13.50
N TRP A 336 -7.67 -14.17 -13.39
CA TRP A 336 -7.30 -15.31 -14.24
C TRP A 336 -8.44 -16.32 -14.44
#